data_AF-A0A2V9VK87-F1
#
_entry.id   AF-A0A2V9VK87-F1
#
_cell.length_a   1.000
_cell.length_b   1.000
_cell.length_c   1.000
_cell.angle_alpha   90.00
_cell.angle_beta   90.00
_cell.angle_gamma   90.00
#
_symmetry.space_group_name_H-M   'P 1'
#
loop_
_entity.id
_entity.type
_entity.pdbx_description
1 polymer ?
#
loop_
_entity_poly.entity_id
_entity_poly.type
_entity_poly.pdbx_seq_one_letter_code
_entity_poly.pdbx_strand_id
1 'polypeptide(L)'
;MAFETAWSGASNVSVHAYTDPPSIRSVALALGVANITDINDATIYDTSSRTRSPKLGEIVIWQNTAGYFLATKIEKLHSRGHGCSGDEITFSYAIAPNKSVSFAAAK
;
A
#
# COMPACT_ATOMS: atom_id res chain seq x y z
N MET A 1 3.90 16.00 -8.40
CA MET A 1 4.49 14.80 -7.77
C MET A 1 3.67 14.51 -6.52
N ALA A 2 2.80 13.52 -6.55
CA ALA A 2 1.87 13.22 -5.46
C ALA A 2 1.68 11.71 -5.35
N PHE A 3 1.23 11.26 -4.18
CA PHE A 3 0.69 9.93 -3.94
C PHE A 3 -0.74 10.10 -3.44
N GLU A 4 -1.71 10.06 -4.35
CA GLU A 4 -3.12 10.04 -3.99
C GLU A 4 -3.52 8.59 -3.76
N THR A 5 -3.55 8.14 -2.51
CA THR A 5 -3.97 6.77 -2.19
C THR A 5 -5.50 6.67 -2.18
N ALA A 6 -6.05 5.72 -2.93
CA ALA A 6 -7.49 5.43 -2.93
C ALA A 6 -7.78 4.10 -2.24
N TRP A 7 -8.75 4.12 -1.33
CA TRP A 7 -9.13 2.99 -0.50
C TRP A 7 -10.64 2.80 -0.47
N SER A 8 -11.10 1.56 -0.29
CA SER A 8 -12.49 1.26 0.06
C SER A 8 -12.57 0.09 1.02
N GLY A 9 -13.63 0.03 1.84
CA GLY A 9 -13.81 -1.04 2.81
C GLY A 9 -14.04 -2.39 2.14
N ALA A 10 -13.47 -3.44 2.72
CA ALA A 10 -13.79 -4.83 2.37
C ALA A 10 -14.31 -5.61 3.59
N SER A 11 -13.59 -5.57 4.72
CA SER A 11 -14.00 -6.16 6.01
C SER A 11 -13.17 -5.58 7.17
N ASN A 12 -13.34 -6.10 8.40
CA ASN A 12 -12.48 -5.75 9.54
C ASN A 12 -11.03 -6.28 9.46
N VAL A 13 -10.71 -7.10 8.45
CA VAL A 13 -9.37 -7.70 8.28
C VAL A 13 -8.75 -7.44 6.92
N SER A 14 -9.47 -6.74 6.03
CA SER A 14 -9.00 -6.41 4.68
C SER A 14 -9.63 -5.12 4.17
N VAL A 15 -8.90 -4.44 3.30
CA VAL A 15 -9.31 -3.19 2.63
C VAL A 15 -8.91 -3.28 1.16
N HIS A 16 -9.62 -2.59 0.28
CA HIS A 16 -9.23 -2.49 -1.14
C HIS A 16 -8.38 -1.24 -1.37
N ALA A 17 -7.29 -1.40 -2.12
CA ALA A 17 -6.41 -0.35 -2.63
C ALA A 17 -6.53 -0.26 -4.15
N TYR A 18 -6.56 0.95 -4.71
CA TYR A 18 -6.87 1.19 -6.12
C TYR A 18 -5.82 2.02 -6.84
N THR A 19 -5.59 1.72 -8.12
CA THR A 19 -4.79 2.54 -9.04
C THR A 19 -5.57 3.72 -9.66
N ASP A 20 -6.78 4.00 -9.18
CA ASP A 20 -7.72 4.93 -9.81
C ASP A 20 -7.26 6.40 -9.86
N PRO A 21 -6.59 6.92 -8.81
CA PRO A 21 -6.17 8.31 -8.84
C PRO A 21 -5.16 8.58 -9.96
N PRO A 22 -5.28 9.71 -10.68
CA PRO A 22 -4.49 9.97 -11.89
C PRO A 22 -2.98 10.11 -11.63
N SER A 23 -2.57 10.35 -10.37
CA SER A 23 -1.16 10.36 -9.99
C SER A 23 -0.57 8.96 -9.76
N ILE A 24 -1.39 7.91 -9.67
CA ILE A 24 -0.94 6.53 -9.41
C ILE A 24 -0.85 5.74 -10.72
N ARG A 25 0.31 5.13 -10.93
CA ARG A 25 0.59 4.27 -12.08
C ARG A 25 0.22 2.81 -11.80
N SER A 26 0.53 2.32 -10.61
CA SER A 26 0.30 0.93 -10.24
C SER A 26 0.21 0.72 -8.73
N VAL A 27 -0.44 -0.38 -8.36
CA VAL A 27 -0.50 -0.90 -6.98
C VAL A 27 -0.19 -2.39 -6.97
N ALA A 28 0.55 -2.84 -5.96
CA ALA A 28 0.95 -4.23 -5.79
C ALA A 28 0.91 -4.65 -4.32
N LEU A 29 0.88 -5.97 -4.06
CA LEU A 29 0.99 -6.53 -2.71
C LEU A 29 2.38 -7.12 -2.50
N ALA A 30 3.04 -6.70 -1.43
CA ALA A 30 4.29 -7.29 -0.99
C ALA A 30 4.02 -8.55 -0.16
N LEU A 31 3.70 -9.65 -0.84
CA LEU A 31 3.35 -10.93 -0.20
C LEU A 31 4.53 -11.50 0.60
N GLY A 32 4.24 -11.97 1.81
CA GLY A 32 5.25 -12.59 2.69
C GLY A 32 6.23 -11.61 3.33
N VAL A 33 6.00 -10.30 3.22
CA VAL A 33 6.85 -9.26 3.82
C VAL A 33 6.22 -8.69 5.08
N ALA A 34 6.97 -8.70 6.18
CA ALA A 34 6.48 -8.24 7.49
C ALA A 34 6.68 -6.74 7.71
N ASN A 35 7.80 -6.17 7.25
CA ASN A 35 8.14 -4.76 7.44
C ASN A 35 8.48 -4.09 6.12
N ILE A 36 8.16 -2.81 6.01
CA ILE A 36 8.46 -2.01 4.81
C ILE A 36 9.97 -2.02 4.50
N THR A 37 10.81 -2.00 5.53
CA THR A 37 12.28 -2.03 5.40
C THR A 37 12.84 -3.33 4.83
N ASP A 38 12.06 -4.40 4.81
CA ASP A 38 12.47 -5.70 4.27
C ASP A 38 12.34 -5.74 2.73
N ILE A 39 11.75 -4.70 2.13
CA ILE A 39 11.55 -4.57 0.69
C ILE A 39 12.80 -3.97 0.03
N ASN A 40 13.59 -4.85 -0.58
CA ASN A 40 14.80 -4.48 -1.31
C ASN A 40 14.54 -4.06 -2.76
N ASP A 41 13.47 -4.58 -3.37
CA ASP A 41 13.09 -4.25 -4.73
C ASP A 41 11.56 -4.28 -4.87
N ALA A 42 10.97 -3.11 -5.03
CA ALA A 42 9.54 -2.90 -5.20
C ALA A 42 9.02 -3.29 -6.60
N THR A 43 9.90 -3.48 -7.58
CA THR A 43 9.51 -3.73 -8.98
C THR A 43 9.12 -5.18 -9.24
N ILE A 44 9.48 -6.09 -8.34
CA ILE A 44 9.22 -7.54 -8.48
C ILE A 44 7.75 -7.90 -8.25
N TYR A 45 6.98 -7.02 -7.62
CA TYR A 45 5.61 -7.33 -7.22
C TYR A 45 4.63 -7.18 -8.38
N ASP A 46 3.61 -8.05 -8.40
CA ASP A 46 2.61 -8.07 -9.46
C ASP A 46 1.76 -6.78 -9.46
N THR A 47 1.76 -6.08 -10.59
CA THR A 47 1.04 -4.82 -10.84
C THR A 47 -0.07 -4.96 -11.89
N SER A 48 -0.40 -6.19 -12.31
CA SER A 48 -1.39 -6.46 -13.37
C SER A 48 -2.83 -6.06 -13.01
N SER A 49 -3.15 -5.90 -11.73
CA SER A 49 -4.48 -5.52 -11.28
C SER A 49 -4.59 -4.05 -10.91
N ARG A 50 -5.70 -3.45 -11.32
CA ARG A 50 -6.19 -2.14 -10.87
C ARG A 50 -6.49 -2.09 -9.36
N THR A 51 -6.78 -3.24 -8.76
CA THR A 51 -7.15 -3.36 -7.34
C THR A 51 -6.31 -4.41 -6.63
N ARG A 52 -5.89 -4.09 -5.41
CA ARG A 52 -5.32 -5.04 -4.45
C ARG A 52 -6.11 -5.03 -3.16
N SER A 53 -6.15 -6.15 -2.47
CA SER A 53 -6.91 -6.31 -1.22
C SER A 53 -5.98 -6.71 -0.08
N PRO A 54 -5.12 -5.81 0.41
CA PRO A 54 -4.27 -6.12 1.55
C PRO A 54 -5.10 -6.53 2.77
N LYS A 55 -4.55 -7.43 3.56
CA LYS A 55 -5.02 -7.78 4.90
C LYS A 55 -4.31 -6.95 5.96
N LEU A 56 -4.82 -7.01 7.18
CA LEU A 56 -4.15 -6.47 8.36
C LEU A 56 -2.71 -6.99 8.45
N GLY A 57 -1.74 -6.08 8.59
CA GLY A 57 -0.31 -6.37 8.63
C GLY A 57 0.37 -6.45 7.26
N GLU A 58 -0.37 -6.56 6.16
CA GLU A 58 0.20 -6.62 4.81
C GLU A 58 0.57 -5.23 4.28
N ILE A 59 1.44 -5.22 3.27
CA ILE A 59 2.03 -4.01 2.70
C ILE A 59 1.57 -3.86 1.25
N VAL A 60 1.05 -2.67 0.94
CA VAL A 60 0.76 -2.24 -0.43
C VAL A 60 1.91 -1.39 -0.94
N ILE A 61 2.33 -1.66 -2.18
CA ILE A 61 3.31 -0.88 -2.91
C ILE A 61 2.60 -0.04 -3.96
N TRP A 62 2.88 1.25 -3.97
CA TRP A 62 2.32 2.23 -4.88
C TRP A 62 3.45 2.78 -5.74
N GLN A 63 3.25 2.85 -7.05
CA GLN A 63 4.11 3.61 -7.95
C GLN A 63 3.32 4.80 -8.47
N ASN A 64 3.88 6.01 -8.37
CA ASN A 64 3.26 7.18 -9.00
C ASN A 64 3.72 7.32 -10.48
N THR A 65 3.04 8.19 -11.22
CA THR A 65 3.35 8.44 -12.64
C THR A 65 4.72 9.09 -12.88
N ALA A 66 5.38 9.61 -11.83
CA ALA A 66 6.74 10.15 -11.87
C ALA A 66 7.84 9.10 -11.58
N GLY A 67 7.46 7.85 -11.30
CA GLY A 67 8.36 6.73 -11.06
C GLY A 67 8.85 6.60 -9.61
N TYR A 68 8.23 7.28 -8.65
CA TYR A 68 8.53 7.11 -7.22
C TYR A 68 7.69 5.98 -6.63
N PHE A 69 8.24 5.36 -5.58
CA PHE A 69 7.59 4.29 -4.83
C PHE A 69 7.20 4.73 -3.42
N LEU A 70 6.01 4.31 -2.99
CA LEU A 70 5.47 4.44 -1.64
C LEU A 70 5.07 3.05 -1.16
N ALA A 71 5.39 2.71 0.08
CA ALA A 71 4.90 1.52 0.75
C ALA A 71 3.95 1.94 1.88
N THR A 72 2.81 1.25 2.01
CA THR A 72 1.86 1.45 3.10
C THR A 72 1.56 0.11 3.77
N LYS A 73 1.82 -0.02 5.06
CA LYS A 73 1.50 -1.21 5.87
C LYS A 73 0.20 -1.01 6.61
N ILE A 74 -0.75 -1.93 6.46
CA ILE A 74 -2.04 -1.83 7.14
C ILE A 74 -1.87 -2.17 8.63
N GLU A 75 -2.03 -1.19 9.52
CA GLU A 75 -1.87 -1.38 10.97
C GLU A 75 -3.20 -1.64 11.66
N LYS A 76 -4.30 -1.08 11.13
CA LYS A 76 -5.63 -1.19 11.72
C LYS A 76 -6.72 -0.98 10.68
N LEU A 77 -7.79 -1.76 10.82
CA LEU A 77 -9.02 -1.63 10.05
C LEU A 77 -10.23 -1.70 10.98
N HIS A 78 -11.10 -0.72 10.87
CA HIS A 78 -12.44 -0.75 11.45
C HIS A 78 -13.46 -0.62 10.33
N SER A 79 -14.51 -1.41 10.39
CA SER A 79 -15.66 -1.21 9.51
C SER A 79 -16.97 -1.22 10.27
N ARG A 80 -17.80 -0.21 10.00
CA ARG A 80 -19.11 -0.05 10.62
C ARG A 80 -20.03 -1.23 10.32
N GLY A 81 -19.94 -1.78 9.11
CA GLY A 81 -20.70 -2.96 8.68
C GLY A 81 -20.39 -4.23 9.47
N HIS A 82 -19.36 -4.21 10.30
CA HIS A 82 -18.86 -5.37 11.04
C HIS A 82 -18.65 -5.06 12.54
N GLY A 83 -19.50 -4.20 13.11
CA GLY A 83 -19.58 -4.01 14.57
C GLY A 83 -18.67 -2.93 15.16
N CYS A 84 -17.94 -2.17 14.33
CA CYS A 84 -17.22 -0.98 14.77
C CYS A 84 -18.12 0.28 14.70
N SER A 85 -17.73 1.34 15.42
CA SER A 85 -18.48 2.61 15.44
C SER A 85 -18.36 3.43 14.14
N GLY A 86 -17.42 3.08 13.25
CA GLY A 86 -17.17 3.76 11.98
C GLY A 86 -16.22 2.97 11.08
N ASP A 87 -16.03 3.48 9.86
CA ASP A 87 -15.02 2.98 8.93
C ASP A 87 -13.71 3.76 9.13
N GLU A 88 -12.62 3.06 9.46
CA GLU A 88 -11.31 3.66 9.74
C GLU A 88 -10.21 2.76 9.19
N ILE A 89 -9.19 3.38 8.59
CA ILE A 89 -7.96 2.71 8.20
C ILE A 89 -6.78 3.45 8.85
N THR A 90 -5.91 2.71 9.50
CA THR A 90 -4.60 3.21 9.97
C THR A 90 -3.51 2.44 9.24
N PHE A 91 -2.53 3.16 8.70
CA PHE A 91 -1.38 2.56 8.06
C PHE A 91 -0.08 3.32 8.38
N SER A 92 1.01 2.58 8.48
CA SER A 92 2.37 3.12 8.46
C SER A 92 2.79 3.31 7.00
N TYR A 93 3.69 4.26 6.72
CA TYR A 93 4.16 4.48 5.36
C TYR A 93 5.64 4.85 5.27
N ALA A 94 6.24 4.60 4.11
CA ALA A 94 7.55 5.12 3.73
C ALA A 94 7.58 5.43 2.24
N ILE A 95 8.25 6.52 1.86
CA ILE A 95 8.52 6.87 0.46
C ILE A 95 9.99 6.58 0.17
N ALA A 96 10.26 5.82 -0.89
CA ALA A 96 11.63 5.50 -1.28
C ALA A 96 12.34 6.76 -1.79
N PRO A 97 13.58 7.05 -1.33
CA PRO A 97 14.30 8.26 -1.73
C PRO A 97 14.73 8.19 -3.20
N ASN A 98 14.81 9.32 -3.89
CA ASN A 98 15.44 9.46 -5.21
C ASN A 98 14.98 8.44 -6.28
N LYS A 99 13.68 8.09 -6.31
CA LYS A 99 13.12 7.05 -7.20
C LYS A 99 13.75 5.66 -7.01
N SER A 100 14.35 5.41 -5.84
CA SER A 100 14.79 4.09 -5.43
C SER A 100 13.61 3.11 -5.47
N VAL A 101 13.93 1.86 -5.77
CA VAL A 101 13.01 0.72 -5.70
C VAL A 101 13.09 0.01 -4.35
N SER A 102 14.06 0.39 -3.50
CA SER A 102 14.30 -0.18 -2.17
C SER A 102 13.81 0.76 -1.07
N PHE A 103 13.25 0.16 -0.03
CA PHE A 103 12.88 0.82 1.23
C PHE A 103 13.80 0.44 2.40
N ALA A 104 14.82 -0.39 2.13
CA ALA A 104 15.84 -0.69 3.13
C ALA A 104 16.61 0.59 3.50
N ALA A 105 17.01 0.70 4.76
CA ALA A 105 17.92 1.76 5.18
C ALA A 105 19.23 1.64 4.39
N ALA A 106 19.78 2.77 3.95
CA ALA A 106 21.14 2.81 3.41
C ALA A 106 22.09 2.30 4.51
N LYS A 107 22.76 1.17 4.25
CA LYS A 107 23.81 0.63 5.10
C LYS A 107 25.07 1.49 5.00
#